data_AF-A0A8T7DEZ2-F1
#
_entry.id   AF-A0A8T7DEZ2-F1
#
_cell.length_a   1.000
_cell.length_b   1.000
_cell.length_c   1.000
_cell.angle_alpha   90.00
_cell.angle_beta   90.00
_cell.angle_gamma   90.00
#
_symmetry.space_group_name_H-M   'P 1'
#
loop_
_entity.id
_entity.type
_entity.pdbx_description
1 polymer ?
#
loop_
_entity_poly.entity_id
_entity_poly.type
_entity_poly.pdbx_seq_one_letter_code
_entity_poly.pdbx_strand_id
1 'polypeptide(L)'
;MSEPVYNIAFYGIIQPEKDKEMVIENLASLFKTTPENVRPFFAGGRKIIKSGVDELTAEKYRVALENVGLVIKIEALEAEPDAKASNTATAQNDDSRSTEAPGAASQDDSAVVEAQQNIDAGNFTLAEVGADVLENPPDVEPQPIGDISSITLAEVGADLLLNPTAIKPQPIADISHITLAEVSDNVIEKPKRE
;
A
#
# COMPACT_ATOMS: atom_id res chain seq x y z
N MET A 1 37.92 -5.96 -3.40
CA MET A 1 36.95 -5.29 -4.28
C MET A 1 35.60 -5.57 -3.64
N SER A 2 35.03 -4.61 -2.91
CA SER A 2 33.72 -4.82 -2.28
C SER A 2 32.67 -4.53 -3.35
N GLU A 3 31.95 -5.55 -3.79
CA GLU A 3 30.79 -5.37 -4.65
C GLU A 3 29.74 -4.50 -3.93
N PRO A 4 29.15 -3.50 -4.60
CA PRO A 4 28.16 -2.62 -4.01
C PRO A 4 26.92 -3.44 -3.65
N VAL A 5 26.61 -3.48 -2.37
CA VAL A 5 25.47 -4.20 -1.83
C VAL A 5 24.31 -3.21 -1.74
N TYR A 6 23.15 -3.55 -2.30
CA TYR A 6 21.97 -2.70 -2.29
C TYR A 6 20.92 -3.24 -1.34
N ASN A 7 20.13 -2.32 -0.78
CA ASN A 7 18.95 -2.63 0.00
C ASN A 7 17.70 -2.23 -0.78
N ILE A 8 16.75 -3.15 -0.88
CA ILE A 8 15.43 -2.89 -1.46
C ILE A 8 14.47 -2.57 -0.31
N ALA A 9 14.13 -1.28 -0.19
CA ALA A 9 13.20 -0.79 0.83
C ALA A 9 11.84 -0.43 0.21
N PHE A 10 10.78 -0.99 0.79
CA PHE A 10 9.40 -0.71 0.47
C PHE A 10 8.79 0.21 1.52
N TYR A 11 7.99 1.20 1.12
CA TYR A 11 7.46 2.23 2.01
C TYR A 11 5.96 2.07 2.30
N GLY A 12 5.36 0.94 1.93
CA GLY A 12 3.92 0.74 2.09
C GLY A 12 3.07 1.44 1.01
N ILE A 13 3.71 2.02 -0.01
CA ILE A 13 3.03 2.79 -1.07
C ILE A 13 2.76 1.88 -2.27
N ILE A 14 1.47 1.67 -2.55
CA ILE A 14 1.00 1.00 -3.76
C ILE A 14 0.73 2.03 -4.85
N GLN A 15 0.89 1.63 -6.10
CA GLN A 15 0.52 2.47 -7.24
C GLN A 15 -1.00 2.67 -7.29
N PRO A 16 -1.45 3.89 -7.64
CA PRO A 16 -2.88 4.25 -7.63
C PRO A 16 -3.71 3.46 -8.65
N GLU A 17 -3.08 2.80 -9.62
CA GLU A 17 -3.76 1.97 -10.63
C GLU A 17 -4.02 0.52 -10.17
N LYS A 18 -3.59 0.11 -8.96
CA LYS A 18 -3.75 -1.27 -8.49
C LYS A 18 -4.34 -1.40 -7.09
N ASP A 19 -5.29 -2.33 -6.94
CA ASP A 19 -5.92 -2.68 -5.67
C ASP A 19 -4.97 -3.37 -4.68
N LYS A 20 -5.09 -2.99 -3.40
CA LYS A 20 -4.28 -3.53 -2.30
C LYS A 20 -4.34 -5.06 -2.23
N GLU A 21 -5.51 -5.67 -2.43
CA GLU A 21 -5.69 -7.12 -2.37
C GLU A 21 -5.00 -7.85 -3.54
N MET A 22 -5.15 -7.34 -4.77
CA MET A 22 -4.45 -7.86 -5.94
C MET A 22 -2.93 -7.72 -5.81
N VAL A 23 -2.45 -6.60 -5.25
CA VAL A 23 -1.02 -6.37 -5.03
C VAL A 23 -0.46 -7.37 -4.02
N ILE A 24 -1.21 -7.69 -2.96
CA ILE A 24 -0.81 -8.68 -1.94
C ILE A 24 -0.67 -10.09 -2.56
N GLU A 25 -1.63 -10.53 -3.38
CA GLU A 25 -1.56 -11.84 -4.05
C GLU A 25 -0.40 -11.94 -5.04
N ASN A 26 -0.21 -10.90 -5.85
CA ASN A 26 0.87 -10.86 -6.83
C ASN A 26 2.25 -10.83 -6.15
N LEU A 27 2.38 -10.11 -5.04
CA LEU A 27 3.61 -10.11 -4.24
C LEU A 27 3.84 -11.47 -3.57
N ALA A 28 2.80 -12.08 -3.00
CA ALA A 28 2.87 -13.41 -2.40
C ALA A 28 3.38 -14.45 -3.41
N SER A 29 2.87 -14.39 -4.65
CA SER A 29 3.31 -15.25 -5.75
C SER A 29 4.76 -15.02 -6.16
N LEU A 30 5.19 -13.75 -6.24
CA LEU A 30 6.56 -13.37 -6.62
C LEU A 30 7.59 -13.84 -5.58
N PHE A 31 7.26 -13.74 -4.29
CA PHE A 31 8.13 -14.14 -3.19
C PHE A 31 7.92 -15.59 -2.72
N LYS A 32 7.00 -16.32 -3.35
CA LYS A 32 6.59 -17.68 -2.94
C LYS A 32 6.26 -17.73 -1.45
N THR A 33 5.54 -16.73 -0.96
CA THR A 33 5.14 -16.61 0.45
C THR A 33 3.62 -16.51 0.53
N THR A 34 3.05 -16.54 1.73
CA THR A 34 1.60 -16.42 1.92
C THR A 34 1.17 -14.95 1.96
N PRO A 35 -0.07 -14.62 1.52
CA PRO A 35 -0.61 -13.27 1.62
C PRO A 35 -0.63 -12.74 3.07
N GLU A 36 -0.68 -13.64 4.06
CA GLU A 36 -0.55 -13.31 5.48
C GLU A 36 0.82 -12.77 5.87
N ASN A 37 1.90 -13.32 5.29
CA ASN A 37 3.25 -12.80 5.51
C ASN A 37 3.46 -11.47 4.80
N VAL A 38 2.68 -11.20 3.75
CA VAL A 38 2.78 -9.98 2.93
C VAL A 38 1.98 -8.81 3.52
N ARG A 39 0.79 -9.05 4.07
CA ARG A 39 -0.09 -8.02 4.67
C ARG A 39 0.63 -7.07 5.66
N PRO A 40 1.51 -7.53 6.57
CA PRO A 40 2.27 -6.68 7.48
C PRO A 40 3.21 -5.70 6.78
N PHE A 41 3.65 -5.99 5.55
CA PHE A 41 4.48 -5.07 4.76
C PHE A 41 3.68 -3.87 4.24
N PHE A 42 2.35 -3.99 4.15
CA PHE A 42 1.41 -2.92 3.75
C PHE A 42 0.78 -2.19 4.95
N ALA A 43 1.18 -2.52 6.19
CA ALA A 43 0.67 -1.88 7.40
C ALA A 43 1.21 -0.46 7.64
N GLY A 44 1.99 0.08 6.69
CA GLY A 44 2.61 1.40 6.77
C GLY A 44 3.99 1.35 7.42
N GLY A 45 4.96 2.03 6.81
CA GLY A 45 6.34 2.14 7.30
C GLY A 45 7.38 1.61 6.31
N ARG A 46 8.63 2.06 6.48
CA ARG A 46 9.79 1.58 5.72
C ARG A 46 10.09 0.13 6.11
N LYS A 47 9.96 -0.80 5.17
CA LYS A 47 10.22 -2.22 5.35
C LYS A 47 11.24 -2.69 4.32
N ILE A 48 12.36 -3.22 4.79
CA ILE A 48 13.38 -3.81 3.91
C ILE A 48 12.86 -5.18 3.48
N ILE A 49 12.63 -5.36 2.17
CA ILE A 49 12.17 -6.63 1.60
C ILE A 49 13.35 -7.57 1.41
N LYS A 50 14.49 -7.03 0.97
CA LYS A 50 15.72 -7.78 0.80
C LYS A 50 16.93 -6.87 0.89
N SER A 51 17.82 -7.18 1.82
CA SER A 51 19.16 -6.60 1.94
C SER A 51 20.18 -7.55 1.33
N GLY A 52 21.32 -7.04 0.86
CA GLY A 52 22.38 -7.93 0.39
C GLY A 52 22.37 -8.23 -1.11
N VAL A 53 21.70 -7.42 -1.94
CA VAL A 53 21.55 -7.72 -3.38
C VAL A 53 22.49 -6.90 -4.25
N ASP A 54 23.05 -7.55 -5.27
CA ASP A 54 23.87 -6.93 -6.31
C ASP A 54 23.05 -5.94 -7.18
N GLU A 55 23.67 -4.93 -7.77
CA GLU A 55 23.02 -3.89 -8.59
C GLU A 55 22.08 -4.49 -9.65
N LEU A 56 22.60 -5.47 -10.42
CA LEU A 56 21.90 -6.10 -11.53
C LEU A 56 20.70 -6.93 -11.04
N THR A 57 20.78 -7.42 -9.81
CA THR A 57 19.70 -8.14 -9.15
C THR A 57 18.69 -7.16 -8.56
N ALA A 58 19.15 -6.09 -7.91
CA ALA A 58 18.31 -5.05 -7.31
C ALA A 58 17.41 -4.38 -8.37
N GLU A 59 17.92 -4.11 -9.57
CA GLU A 59 17.11 -3.58 -10.66
C GLU A 59 16.02 -4.54 -11.14
N LYS A 60 16.33 -5.85 -11.23
CA LYS A 60 15.33 -6.87 -11.57
C LYS A 60 14.23 -6.95 -10.52
N TYR A 61 14.60 -6.88 -9.25
CA TYR A 61 13.61 -6.81 -8.17
C TYR A 61 12.81 -5.51 -8.22
N ARG A 62 13.42 -4.35 -8.52
CA ARG A 62 12.70 -3.09 -8.71
C ARG A 62 11.64 -3.23 -9.78
N VAL A 63 12.04 -3.67 -10.97
CA VAL A 63 11.12 -3.82 -12.10
C VAL A 63 10.02 -4.83 -11.78
N ALA A 64 10.34 -5.98 -11.17
CA ALA A 64 9.34 -6.98 -10.81
C ALA A 64 8.32 -6.44 -9.78
N LEU A 65 8.80 -5.72 -8.76
CA LEU A 65 7.98 -5.13 -7.71
C LEU A 65 7.16 -3.92 -8.21
N GLU A 66 7.69 -3.10 -9.13
CA GLU A 66 6.95 -2.01 -9.81
C GLU A 66 5.84 -2.57 -10.70
N ASN A 67 6.11 -3.66 -11.44
CA ASN A 67 5.10 -4.35 -12.23
C ASN A 67 3.98 -4.96 -11.38
N VAL A 68 4.30 -5.39 -10.15
CA VAL A 68 3.30 -5.82 -9.17
C VAL A 68 2.47 -4.63 -8.67
N GLY A 69 2.98 -3.40 -8.74
CA GLY A 69 2.31 -2.16 -8.37
C GLY A 69 2.84 -1.53 -7.10
N LEU A 70 4.09 -1.81 -6.70
CA LEU A 70 4.71 -1.20 -5.51
C LEU A 70 5.63 -0.06 -5.95
N VAL A 71 5.63 1.03 -5.18
CA VAL A 71 6.64 2.07 -5.29
C VAL A 71 7.79 1.74 -4.33
N ILE A 72 8.98 1.58 -4.88
CA ILE A 72 10.14 1.04 -4.16
C ILE A 72 11.32 1.97 -4.40
N LYS A 73 12.14 2.16 -3.37
CA LYS A 73 13.37 2.94 -3.48
C LYS A 73 14.55 2.00 -3.28
N ILE A 74 15.45 1.95 -4.27
CA ILE A 74 16.74 1.27 -4.13
C ILE A 74 17.66 2.24 -3.38
N GLU A 75 18.21 1.80 -2.26
CA GLU A 75 19.23 2.55 -1.53
C GLU A 75 20.55 1.78 -1.62
N ALA A 76 21.57 2.42 -2.20
CA ALA A 76 22.92 1.91 -2.27
C ALA A 76 23.56 1.98 -0.88
N LEU A 77 24.17 0.88 -0.42
CA LEU A 77 24.90 0.83 0.84
C LEU A 77 26.30 1.44 0.63
N GLU A 78 26.36 2.75 0.41
CA GLU A 78 27.61 3.52 0.53
C GLU A 78 27.52 4.43 1.77
N ALA A 79 28.64 4.52 2.46
CA ALA A 79 28.76 4.82 3.88
C ALA A 79 28.47 6.29 4.30
N GLU A 80 27.56 6.43 5.29
CA GLU A 80 27.55 7.38 6.45
C GLU A 80 27.21 8.88 6.24
N PRO A 81 26.88 9.66 7.31
CA PRO A 81 25.98 9.44 8.46
C PRO A 81 25.04 10.67 8.74
N ASP A 82 24.32 10.66 9.89
CA ASP A 82 23.44 11.71 10.49
C ASP A 82 21.97 11.80 9.96
N ALA A 83 20.90 11.80 10.77
CA ALA A 83 20.74 12.26 12.14
C ALA A 83 19.63 11.51 12.94
N LYS A 84 20.05 10.94 14.08
CA LYS A 84 19.50 11.00 15.44
C LYS A 84 18.03 11.44 15.71
N ALA A 85 17.25 10.52 16.30
CA ALA A 85 16.48 10.66 17.57
C ALA A 85 15.76 9.31 17.83
N SER A 86 16.26 8.39 18.67
CA SER A 86 16.19 8.30 20.14
C SER A 86 14.78 8.40 20.75
N ASN A 87 14.23 7.25 21.15
CA ASN A 87 13.88 6.87 22.55
C ASN A 87 13.32 5.42 22.52
N THR A 88 13.97 4.39 23.11
CA THR A 88 13.89 3.90 24.51
C THR A 88 12.44 3.82 25.03
N ALA A 89 11.88 2.68 25.46
CA ALA A 89 12.35 1.61 26.35
C ALA A 89 11.70 0.24 25.97
N THR A 90 12.41 -0.90 25.95
CA THR A 90 12.76 -1.81 27.06
C THR A 90 11.58 -2.37 27.86
N ALA A 91 11.23 -3.64 27.60
CA ALA A 91 10.91 -4.63 28.63
C ALA A 91 11.22 -6.04 28.08
N GLN A 92 12.33 -6.61 28.56
CA GLN A 92 12.62 -8.04 28.47
C GLN A 92 11.66 -8.81 29.40
N ASN A 93 11.25 -10.01 29.01
CA ASN A 93 11.53 -11.16 29.86
C ASN A 93 11.57 -12.46 29.07
N ASP A 94 12.69 -13.14 29.27
CA ASP A 94 13.04 -14.50 28.92
C ASP A 94 12.37 -15.43 29.93
N ASP A 95 11.69 -16.49 29.48
CA ASP A 95 11.60 -17.72 30.27
C ASP A 95 11.61 -18.92 29.33
N SER A 96 12.78 -19.53 29.29
CA SER A 96 13.08 -20.78 28.61
C SER A 96 12.57 -21.97 29.44
N ARG A 97 11.79 -22.89 28.84
CA ARG A 97 11.97 -24.33 29.16
C ARG A 97 11.40 -25.28 28.10
N SER A 98 12.32 -25.89 27.36
CA SER A 98 12.12 -27.15 26.64
C SER A 98 11.88 -28.31 27.62
N THR A 99 10.95 -29.20 27.29
CA THR A 99 11.04 -30.63 27.62
C THR A 99 10.46 -31.47 26.49
N GLU A 100 11.24 -32.48 26.14
CA GLU A 100 11.19 -33.37 24.98
C GLU A 100 10.40 -34.65 25.31
N ALA A 101 9.46 -35.05 24.41
CA ALA A 101 8.96 -36.38 23.94
C ALA A 101 8.86 -37.61 24.92
N PRO A 102 8.30 -38.81 24.56
CA PRO A 102 7.83 -39.30 23.25
C PRO A 102 6.56 -40.22 23.23
N GLY A 103 6.05 -40.49 22.01
CA GLY A 103 5.29 -41.71 21.65
C GLY A 103 4.00 -41.47 20.87
N ALA A 104 3.58 -42.23 19.85
CA ALA A 104 4.16 -43.19 18.92
C ALA A 104 3.02 -43.56 17.93
N ALA A 105 3.32 -43.55 16.61
CA ALA A 105 2.60 -44.21 15.49
C ALA A 105 1.12 -43.80 15.23
N SER A 106 0.61 -43.66 14.00
CA SER A 106 0.88 -44.40 12.76
C SER A 106 0.54 -43.55 11.53
N GLN A 107 1.22 -43.85 10.43
CA GLN A 107 0.88 -43.48 9.05
C GLN A 107 -0.39 -44.23 8.60
N ASP A 108 -1.21 -43.66 7.70
CA ASP A 108 -1.46 -44.22 6.35
C ASP A 108 -2.50 -43.41 5.54
N ASP A 109 -2.22 -43.32 4.24
CA ASP A 109 -3.05 -43.22 3.05
C ASP A 109 -4.05 -42.07 2.77
N SER A 110 -3.73 -41.38 1.66
CA SER A 110 -4.58 -41.08 0.50
C SER A 110 -6.08 -40.84 0.70
N ALA A 111 -6.53 -39.60 0.49
CA ALA A 111 -7.56 -39.27 -0.51
C ALA A 111 -7.95 -37.78 -0.40
N VAL A 112 -8.09 -37.15 -1.55
CA VAL A 112 -8.82 -35.90 -1.75
C VAL A 112 -10.23 -36.01 -1.14
N VAL A 113 -10.48 -35.28 -0.07
CA VAL A 113 -11.84 -35.02 0.42
C VAL A 113 -12.05 -33.52 0.38
N GLU A 114 -12.91 -33.10 -0.54
CA GLU A 114 -13.49 -31.77 -0.60
C GLU A 114 -14.06 -31.43 0.78
N ALA A 115 -13.33 -30.59 1.52
CA ALA A 115 -13.78 -30.09 2.80
C ALA A 115 -14.90 -29.05 2.55
N GLN A 116 -16.10 -29.56 2.30
CA GLN A 116 -17.32 -28.83 2.60
C GLN A 116 -17.31 -28.61 4.12
N GLN A 117 -16.70 -27.52 4.58
CA GLN A 117 -16.73 -27.17 6.00
C GLN A 117 -18.19 -26.91 6.36
N ASN A 118 -18.79 -27.87 7.06
CA ASN A 118 -20.05 -27.68 7.75
C ASN A 118 -19.79 -26.68 8.89
N ILE A 119 -19.93 -25.39 8.59
CA ILE A 119 -19.81 -24.32 9.58
C ILE A 119 -21.00 -24.48 10.54
N ASP A 120 -20.73 -24.97 11.74
CA ASP A 120 -21.72 -24.98 12.82
C ASP A 120 -21.98 -23.54 13.26
N ALA A 121 -23.05 -22.94 12.75
CA ALA A 121 -23.46 -21.58 13.07
C ALA A 121 -24.26 -21.49 14.38
N GLY A 122 -24.40 -22.59 15.13
CA GLY A 122 -25.27 -22.69 16.31
C GLY A 122 -24.89 -21.78 17.48
N ASN A 123 -23.67 -21.21 17.48
CA ASN A 123 -23.17 -20.31 18.51
C ASN A 123 -23.10 -18.83 18.09
N PHE A 124 -23.44 -18.49 16.84
CA PHE A 124 -23.49 -17.10 16.38
C PHE A 124 -24.88 -16.51 16.62
N THR A 125 -24.95 -15.42 17.37
CA THR A 125 -26.20 -14.67 17.60
C THR A 125 -26.19 -13.41 16.75
N LEU A 126 -27.32 -13.11 16.09
CA LEU A 126 -27.48 -11.90 15.30
C LEU A 126 -27.76 -10.71 16.23
N ALA A 127 -26.90 -9.69 16.17
CA ALA A 127 -27.11 -8.44 16.89
C ALA A 127 -28.15 -7.55 16.19
N GLU A 128 -28.81 -6.67 16.95
CA GLU A 128 -29.75 -5.68 16.40
C GLU A 128 -29.05 -4.67 15.49
N VAL A 129 -29.80 -4.04 14.58
CA VAL A 129 -29.26 -3.03 13.65
C VAL A 129 -28.67 -1.86 14.44
N GLY A 130 -27.40 -1.56 14.20
CA GLY A 130 -26.67 -0.48 14.87
C GLY A 130 -26.03 -0.87 16.21
N ALA A 131 -26.20 -2.12 16.66
CA ALA A 131 -25.47 -2.63 17.82
C ALA A 131 -23.98 -2.81 17.47
N ASP A 132 -23.11 -2.39 18.39
CA ASP A 132 -21.68 -2.69 18.30
C ASP A 132 -21.48 -4.19 18.60
N VAL A 133 -20.96 -4.92 17.62
CA VAL A 133 -20.76 -6.39 17.69
C VAL A 133 -19.46 -6.71 18.43
N LEU A 134 -18.60 -5.72 18.65
CA LEU A 134 -17.31 -5.91 19.32
C LEU A 134 -17.51 -5.92 20.84
N GLU A 135 -17.30 -7.08 21.49
CA GLU A 135 -17.49 -7.25 22.94
C GLU A 135 -16.56 -6.36 23.78
N ASN A 136 -15.45 -5.89 23.21
CA ASN A 136 -14.49 -5.04 23.90
C ASN A 136 -13.89 -4.02 22.92
N PRO A 137 -14.61 -2.92 22.63
CA PRO A 137 -14.12 -1.91 21.70
C PRO A 137 -12.81 -1.32 22.23
N PRO A 138 -11.82 -1.05 21.35
CA PRO A 138 -10.59 -0.41 21.76
C PRO A 138 -10.91 0.98 22.30
N ASP A 139 -10.47 1.26 23.53
CA ASP A 139 -10.53 2.61 24.08
C ASP A 139 -9.50 3.47 23.35
N VAL A 140 -9.97 4.36 22.48
CA VAL A 140 -9.09 5.23 21.70
C VAL A 140 -8.82 6.48 22.53
N GLU A 141 -7.64 6.54 23.14
CA GLU A 141 -7.19 7.75 23.82
C GLU A 141 -7.08 8.91 22.82
N PRO A 142 -7.73 10.07 23.09
CA PRO A 142 -7.66 11.21 22.19
C PRO A 142 -6.22 11.71 22.09
N GLN A 143 -5.71 11.77 20.87
CA GLN A 143 -4.37 12.28 20.59
C GLN A 143 -4.31 13.76 20.98
N PRO A 144 -3.32 14.20 21.77
CA PRO A 144 -3.18 15.62 22.08
C PRO A 144 -2.88 16.39 20.79
N ILE A 145 -3.71 17.37 20.46
CA ILE A 145 -3.40 18.31 19.38
C ILE A 145 -2.38 19.33 19.89
N GLY A 146 -1.39 19.65 19.06
CA GLY A 146 -0.41 20.70 19.35
C GLY A 146 -1.02 22.10 19.33
N ASP A 147 -0.19 23.12 19.58
CA ASP A 147 -0.61 24.52 19.47
C ASP A 147 -1.01 24.86 18.02
N ILE A 148 -2.24 25.37 17.85
CA ILE A 148 -2.80 25.81 16.57
C ILE A 148 -2.86 27.34 16.45
N SER A 149 -2.26 28.07 17.40
CA SER A 149 -2.28 29.54 17.43
C SER A 149 -1.58 30.17 16.22
N SER A 150 -0.73 29.38 15.53
CA SER A 150 -0.07 29.78 14.28
C SER A 150 -0.97 29.65 13.05
N ILE A 151 -2.10 28.96 13.13
CA ILE A 151 -3.02 28.75 12.02
C ILE A 151 -4.04 29.89 12.01
N THR A 152 -3.97 30.75 11.00
CA THR A 152 -4.89 31.88 10.83
C THR A 152 -6.01 31.54 9.84
N LEU A 153 -7.25 31.89 10.17
CA LEU A 153 -8.38 31.75 9.28
C LEU A 153 -8.49 32.97 8.36
N ALA A 154 -8.43 32.74 7.04
CA ALA A 154 -8.73 33.78 6.07
C ALA A 154 -10.24 33.99 5.94
N GLU A 155 -10.65 35.16 5.44
CA GLU A 155 -12.06 35.45 5.20
C GLU A 155 -12.66 34.52 4.13
N VAL A 156 -13.99 34.37 4.15
CA VAL A 156 -14.68 33.49 3.19
C VAL A 156 -14.39 33.93 1.75
N GLY A 157 -14.00 32.96 0.91
CA GLY A 157 -13.64 33.23 -0.49
C GLY A 157 -12.24 33.82 -0.69
N ALA A 158 -11.45 34.02 0.37
CA ALA A 158 -10.04 34.40 0.23
C ALA A 158 -9.23 33.25 -0.40
N ASP A 159 -8.39 33.59 -1.36
CA ASP A 159 -7.44 32.65 -1.96
C ASP A 159 -6.30 32.38 -0.95
N LEU A 160 -6.19 31.13 -0.50
CA LEU A 160 -5.21 30.69 0.48
C LEU A 160 -3.83 30.44 -0.13
N LEU A 161 -3.73 30.45 -1.47
CA LEU A 161 -2.46 30.23 -2.14
C LEU A 161 -1.59 31.50 -2.09
N LEU A 162 -0.59 31.47 -1.21
CA LEU A 162 0.45 32.49 -1.21
C LEU A 162 1.27 32.36 -2.51
N ASN A 163 1.15 33.37 -3.38
CA ASN A 163 1.83 33.47 -4.68
C ASN A 163 1.35 32.44 -5.73
N PRO A 164 0.14 32.60 -6.29
CA PRO A 164 -0.32 31.73 -7.37
C PRO A 164 0.63 31.82 -8.56
N THR A 165 1.04 30.66 -9.07
CA THR A 165 1.83 30.58 -10.31
C THR A 165 1.03 31.20 -11.44
N ALA A 166 1.55 32.29 -12.02
CA ALA A 166 0.94 32.91 -13.18
C ALA A 166 0.96 31.93 -14.36
N ILE A 167 -0.20 31.37 -14.70
CA ILE A 167 -0.35 30.52 -15.88
C ILE A 167 -0.23 31.44 -17.10
N LYS A 168 0.83 31.25 -17.90
CA LYS A 168 0.96 31.95 -19.18
C LYS A 168 -0.13 31.45 -20.12
N PRO A 169 -0.89 32.33 -20.80
CA PRO A 169 -1.86 31.93 -21.80
C PRO A 169 -1.18 31.03 -22.83
N GLN A 170 -1.69 29.81 -22.99
CA GLN A 170 -1.22 28.90 -24.02
C GLN A 170 -1.71 29.44 -25.38
N PRO A 171 -0.87 29.43 -26.42
CA PRO A 171 -1.33 29.78 -27.76
C PRO A 171 -2.38 28.75 -28.18
N ILE A 172 -3.59 29.22 -28.47
CA ILE A 172 -4.65 28.38 -29.04
C ILE A 172 -4.42 28.27 -30.56
N ALA A 173 -4.69 27.08 -31.10
CA ALA A 173 -4.68 26.87 -32.55
C ALA A 173 -5.85 27.62 -33.22
N ASP A 174 -5.76 27.84 -34.53
CA ASP A 174 -6.81 28.48 -35.32
C ASP A 174 -8.11 27.64 -35.26
N ILE A 175 -9.20 28.27 -34.82
CA ILE A 175 -10.53 27.66 -34.69
C ILE A 175 -11.50 28.11 -35.78
N SER A 176 -11.02 28.75 -36.85
CA SER A 176 -11.86 29.28 -37.93
C SER A 176 -12.63 28.18 -38.68
N HIS A 177 -12.20 26.92 -38.52
CA HIS A 177 -12.87 25.74 -39.07
C HIS A 177 -14.04 25.21 -38.19
N ILE A 178 -14.22 25.74 -36.98
CA ILE A 178 -15.33 25.37 -36.11
C ILE A 178 -16.54 26.24 -36.46
N THR A 179 -17.58 25.61 -37.02
CA THR A 179 -18.84 26.28 -37.35
C THR A 179 -19.91 25.91 -36.33
N LEU A 180 -20.70 26.90 -35.88
CA LEU A 180 -21.83 26.67 -35.00
C LEU A 180 -23.07 26.39 -35.87
N ALA A 181 -23.57 25.16 -35.83
CA ALA A 181 -24.85 24.82 -36.41
C ALA A 181 -26.00 25.32 -35.51
N GLU A 182 -27.10 25.76 -36.11
CA GLU A 182 -28.28 26.18 -35.35
C GLU A 182 -28.95 24.98 -34.67
N VAL A 183 -29.64 25.23 -33.57
CA VAL A 183 -30.34 24.17 -32.84
C VAL A 183 -31.46 23.61 -33.71
N SER A 184 -31.20 22.45 -34.34
CA SER A 184 -32.07 21.57 -35.16
C SER A 184 -31.35 21.02 -36.41
N ASP A 185 -30.15 21.51 -36.73
CA ASP A 185 -29.36 21.00 -37.87
C ASP A 185 -28.60 19.71 -37.50
N ASN A 186 -28.65 18.70 -38.37
CA ASN A 186 -28.00 17.40 -38.13
C ASN A 186 -26.56 17.40 -38.69
N VAL A 187 -25.58 17.58 -37.81
CA VAL A 187 -24.15 17.79 -38.14
C VAL A 187 -23.41 16.51 -38.55
N ILE A 188 -24.10 15.38 -38.77
CA ILE A 188 -23.49 14.10 -39.17
C ILE A 188 -23.72 13.82 -40.66
N GLU A 189 -23.22 14.67 -41.56
CA GLU A 189 -23.04 14.30 -42.97
C GLU A 189 -21.57 13.96 -43.25
N LYS A 190 -21.31 12.69 -43.59
CA LYS A 190 -19.99 12.18 -43.94
C LYS A 190 -19.48 12.88 -45.20
N PRO A 191 -18.19 13.29 -45.28
CA PRO A 191 -17.66 13.89 -46.49
C PRO A 191 -17.68 12.86 -47.62
N LYS A 192 -18.23 13.25 -48.77
CA LYS A 192 -18.17 12.50 -50.02
C LYS A 192 -16.69 12.39 -50.40
N ARG A 193 -16.13 11.18 -50.31
CA ARG A 193 -14.80 10.88 -50.88
C ARG A 193 -14.88 11.11 -52.38
N GLU A 194 -14.10 12.06 -52.88
CA GLU A 194 -13.73 12.20 -54.29
C GLU A 194 -12.54 11.30 -54.61
#